data_AF-A0A1B6K5L1-F1
#
_entry.id   AF-A0A1B6K5L1-F1
#
_cell.length_a   1.000
_cell.length_b   1.000
_cell.length_c   1.000
_cell.angle_alpha   90.00
_cell.angle_beta   90.00
_cell.angle_gamma   90.00
#
_symmetry.space_group_name_H-M   'P 1'
#
loop_
_entity.id
_entity.type
_entity.pdbx_description
1 polymer ?
#
loop_
_entity_poly.entity_id
_entity_poly.type
_entity_poly.pdbx_seq_one_letter_code
_entity_poly.pdbx_strand_id
1 'polypeptide(L)'
;DHLTGKFRGMAHNSCNLKFKKPHFLPVFVHNLSGYDTHLFIKMFGLNNETIKVIPNNEERYISYTIEVERGVKIRFLDSLKFMASSLDKLAKNLSPDQFRHTSKFYQGEKLELLLKKGVYPYDY
;
A
#
# COMPACT_ATOMS: atom_id res chain seq x y z
N ASP A 1 3.57 24.20 4.17
CA ASP A 1 4.19 22.88 3.95
C ASP A 1 5.60 23.13 3.48
N HIS A 2 6.60 22.55 4.14
CA HIS A 2 7.99 22.85 3.81
C HIS A 2 8.39 22.40 2.38
N LEU A 3 7.65 21.47 1.74
CA LEU A 3 7.89 21.16 0.32
C LEU A 3 7.02 21.96 -0.65
N THR A 4 5.73 22.12 -0.36
CA THR A 4 4.80 22.71 -1.34
C THR A 4 4.48 24.18 -1.09
N GLY A 5 4.97 24.76 0.02
CA GLY A 5 4.62 26.11 0.47
C GLY A 5 3.19 26.25 1.02
N LYS A 6 2.28 25.34 0.66
CA LYS A 6 0.84 25.43 0.98
C LYS A 6 0.52 25.27 2.47
N PHE A 7 -0.47 26.01 2.95
CA PHE A 7 -1.02 25.81 4.30
C PHE A 7 -1.57 24.37 4.44
N ARG A 8 -1.27 23.71 5.57
CA ARG A 8 -1.54 22.27 5.76
C ARG A 8 -2.73 21.97 6.68
N GLY A 9 -3.37 23.02 7.20
CA GLY A 9 -4.33 22.91 8.29
C GLY A 9 -3.73 23.30 9.64
N MET A 10 -4.61 23.40 10.65
CA MET A 10 -4.25 23.77 12.02
C MET A 10 -3.85 22.52 12.79
N ALA A 11 -2.55 22.32 13.01
CA ALA A 11 -2.02 21.29 13.90
C ALA A 11 -1.55 21.90 15.21
N HIS A 12 -1.54 21.14 16.32
CA HIS A 12 -0.86 21.55 17.53
C HIS A 12 0.61 21.87 17.24
N ASN A 13 1.19 22.85 17.93
CA ASN A 13 2.58 23.25 17.73
C ASN A 13 3.54 22.05 17.84
N SER A 14 3.33 21.19 18.84
CA SER A 14 4.11 19.97 19.05
C SER A 14 3.96 18.95 17.92
N CYS A 15 2.74 18.74 17.39
CA CYS A 15 2.47 17.84 16.28
C CYS A 15 3.12 18.35 14.98
N ASN A 16 3.07 19.66 14.73
CA ASN A 16 3.69 20.28 13.56
C ASN A 16 5.22 20.11 13.57
N LEU A 17 5.86 20.30 14.73
CA LEU A 17 7.31 20.11 14.89
C LEU A 17 7.74 18.64 14.77
N LYS A 18 6.90 17.70 15.23
CA LYS A 18 7.19 16.25 15.13
C LYS A 18 6.90 15.67 13.75
N PHE A 19 6.25 16.41 12.86
CA PHE A 19 5.89 15.92 11.56
C PHE A 19 7.15 15.60 10.73
N LYS A 20 7.28 14.33 10.32
CA LYS A 20 8.34 13.88 9.41
C LYS A 20 7.72 13.35 8.14
N LYS A 21 8.26 13.74 6.98
CA LYS A 21 7.91 13.08 5.72
C LYS A 21 8.76 11.82 5.57
N PRO A 22 8.16 10.69 5.18
CA PRO A 22 8.94 9.51 4.87
C PRO A 22 9.86 9.80 3.68
N HIS A 23 11.13 9.37 3.76
CA HIS A 23 12.11 9.43 2.67
C HIS A 23 12.02 8.22 1.73
N PHE A 24 10.83 7.63 1.61
CA PHE A 24 10.56 6.47 0.78
C PHE A 24 9.16 6.56 0.19
N LEU A 25 8.93 5.89 -0.94
CA LEU A 25 7.62 5.72 -1.54
C LEU A 25 6.90 4.54 -0.84
N PRO A 26 5.81 4.78 -0.09
CA PRO A 26 5.04 3.69 0.50
C PRO A 26 4.19 2.99 -0.55
N VAL A 27 4.27 1.66 -0.59
CA VAL A 27 3.38 0.78 -1.36
C VAL A 27 2.59 -0.07 -0.37
N PHE A 28 1.28 0.09 -0.37
CA PHE A 28 0.41 -0.67 0.52
C PHE A 28 -0.17 -1.88 -0.22
N VAL A 29 0.00 -3.06 0.37
CA VAL A 29 -0.62 -4.31 -0.09
C VAL A 29 -1.42 -4.88 1.07
N HIS A 30 -2.67 -5.23 0.82
CA HIS A 30 -3.54 -5.78 1.85
C HIS A 30 -3.19 -7.24 2.13
N ASN A 31 -2.95 -7.56 3.41
CA ASN A 31 -2.47 -8.87 3.85
C ASN A 31 -1.10 -9.25 3.24
N LEU A 32 -0.20 -8.28 3.09
CA LEU A 32 1.16 -8.50 2.57
C LEU A 32 1.88 -9.62 3.32
N SER A 33 1.82 -9.62 4.65
CA SER A 33 2.55 -10.60 5.47
C SER A 33 2.00 -12.02 5.34
N GLY A 34 0.73 -12.15 4.93
CA GLY A 34 0.06 -13.43 4.70
C GLY A 34 0.09 -13.89 3.25
N TYR A 35 0.69 -13.11 2.36
CA TYR A 35 0.92 -13.45 0.96
C TYR A 35 2.34 -13.99 0.76
N ASP A 36 2.58 -14.73 -0.32
CA ASP A 36 3.88 -15.30 -0.71
C ASP A 36 4.88 -14.23 -1.20
N THR A 37 5.12 -13.24 -0.37
CA THR A 37 6.00 -12.09 -0.65
C THR A 37 7.47 -12.47 -0.73
N HIS A 38 7.84 -13.61 -0.14
CA HIS A 38 9.16 -14.19 -0.26
C HIS A 38 9.55 -14.47 -1.73
N LEU A 39 8.57 -14.73 -2.61
CA LEU A 39 8.81 -14.89 -4.05
C LEU A 39 9.33 -13.59 -4.68
N PHE A 40 8.67 -12.47 -4.39
CA PHE A 40 9.09 -11.17 -4.92
C PHE A 40 10.44 -10.74 -4.36
N ILE A 41 10.66 -10.90 -3.05
CA ILE A 41 11.92 -10.54 -2.40
C ILE A 41 13.10 -11.31 -3.02
N LYS A 42 12.93 -12.60 -3.31
CA LYS A 42 13.94 -13.40 -4.02
C LYS A 42 14.25 -12.83 -5.41
N MET A 43 13.22 -12.47 -6.18
CA MET A 43 13.40 -11.89 -7.51
C MET A 43 14.20 -10.58 -7.47
N PHE A 44 13.93 -9.70 -6.50
CA PHE A 44 14.68 -8.46 -6.36
C PHE A 44 16.13 -8.70 -5.91
N GLY A 45 16.38 -9.73 -5.10
CA GLY A 45 17.72 -10.10 -4.66
C GLY A 45 18.62 -10.56 -5.81
N LEU A 46 18.04 -11.15 -6.86
CA LEU A 46 18.77 -11.55 -8.07
C LEU A 46 19.20 -10.37 -8.94
N ASN A 47 18.51 -9.22 -8.83
CA ASN A 47 18.77 -8.03 -9.65
C ASN A 47 19.80 -7.07 -9.02
N ASN A 48 20.57 -7.51 -8.02
CA ASN A 48 21.53 -6.68 -7.27
C ASN A 48 20.91 -5.44 -6.58
N GLU A 49 19.59 -5.42 -6.35
CA GLU A 49 18.94 -4.35 -5.60
C GLU A 49 19.22 -4.51 -4.10
N THR A 50 19.39 -3.40 -3.38
CA THR A 50 19.56 -3.46 -1.92
C THR A 50 18.20 -3.62 -1.26
N ILE A 51 18.01 -4.74 -0.56
CA ILE A 51 16.76 -5.06 0.13
C ILE A 51 16.94 -4.95 1.64
N LYS A 52 16.02 -4.26 2.31
CA LYS A 52 15.91 -4.22 3.78
C LYS A 52 14.57 -4.77 4.22
N VAL A 53 14.58 -5.85 4.99
CA VAL A 53 13.36 -6.55 5.41
C VAL A 53 13.13 -6.39 6.90
N ILE A 54 11.86 -6.27 7.31
CA ILE A 54 11.40 -6.37 8.68
C ILE A 54 10.64 -7.71 8.79
N PRO A 55 11.32 -8.78 9.22
CA PRO A 55 10.70 -10.10 9.33
C PRO A 55 9.77 -10.19 10.54
N ASN A 56 8.70 -10.98 10.39
CA ASN A 56 7.90 -11.49 11.51
C ASN A 56 8.37 -12.89 11.90
N ASN A 57 8.56 -13.76 10.90
CA ASN A 57 9.18 -15.07 11.01
C ASN A 57 9.92 -15.38 9.69
N GLU A 58 10.39 -16.62 9.49
CA GLU A 58 11.16 -17.00 8.30
C GLU A 58 10.38 -16.89 6.98
N GLU A 59 9.05 -17.04 7.02
CA GLU A 59 8.18 -17.03 5.84
C GLU A 59 7.40 -15.74 5.65
N ARG A 60 7.16 -15.00 6.74
CA ARG A 60 6.27 -13.83 6.79
C ARG A 60 7.07 -12.58 7.08
N TYR A 61 7.00 -11.63 6.16
CA TYR A 61 7.63 -10.33 6.28
C TYR A 61 6.58 -9.23 6.47
N ILE A 62 6.74 -8.40 7.50
CA ILE A 62 5.79 -7.31 7.81
C ILE A 62 5.96 -6.15 6.82
N SER A 63 7.20 -5.87 6.46
CA SER A 63 7.58 -4.85 5.50
C SER A 63 8.91 -5.20 4.87
N TYR A 64 9.09 -4.82 3.62
CA TYR A 64 10.39 -4.81 2.98
C TYR A 64 10.57 -3.51 2.20
N THR A 65 11.81 -3.06 2.12
CA THR A 65 12.23 -1.87 1.38
C THR A 65 13.19 -2.30 0.29
N ILE A 66 12.95 -1.82 -0.91
CA ILE A 66 13.81 -2.00 -2.07
C ILE A 66 14.41 -0.64 -2.39
N GLU A 67 15.72 -0.61 -2.56
CA GLU A 67 16.41 0.55 -3.09
C GLU A 67 16.66 0.34 -4.58
N VAL A 68 15.97 1.12 -5.40
CA VAL A 68 16.11 1.12 -6.86
C VAL A 68 17.11 2.18 -7.30
N GLU A 69 17.34 2.29 -8.61
CA GLU A 69 18.25 3.26 -9.20
C GLU A 69 18.08 4.68 -8.64
N ARG A 70 19.20 5.41 -8.54
CA ARG A 70 19.26 6.79 -8.01
C ARG A 70 18.89 6.90 -6.52
N GLY A 71 18.95 5.80 -5.77
CA GLY A 71 18.76 5.79 -4.31
C GLY A 71 17.30 5.93 -3.88
N VAL A 72 16.35 5.72 -4.79
CA VAL A 72 14.92 5.78 -4.48
C VAL A 72 14.54 4.55 -3.66
N LYS A 73 13.97 4.79 -2.47
CA LYS A 73 13.52 3.72 -1.58
C LYS A 73 12.02 3.49 -1.76
N ILE A 74 11.64 2.28 -2.13
CA ILE A 74 10.25 1.83 -2.22
C ILE A 74 10.02 0.90 -1.04
N ARG A 75 9.04 1.21 -0.18
CA ARG A 75 8.73 0.39 0.99
C ARG A 75 7.35 -0.22 0.86
N PHE A 76 7.31 -1.54 0.86
CA PHE A 76 6.10 -2.33 0.89
C PHE A 76 5.64 -2.48 2.35
N LEU A 77 4.35 -2.22 2.57
CA LEU A 77 3.71 -2.18 3.87
C LEU A 77 2.41 -3.01 3.83
N ASP A 78 2.19 -3.79 4.87
CA ASP A 78 0.96 -4.54 5.04
C ASP A 78 -0.18 -3.65 5.55
N SER A 79 -1.17 -3.36 4.70
CA SER A 79 -2.30 -2.51 5.09
C SER A 79 -3.20 -3.16 6.15
N LEU A 80 -3.22 -4.51 6.24
CA LEU A 80 -4.03 -5.24 7.22
C LEU A 80 -3.57 -4.97 8.66
N LYS A 81 -2.29 -4.63 8.87
CA LYS A 81 -1.75 -4.25 10.18
C LYS A 81 -2.21 -2.87 10.66
N PHE A 82 -2.66 -2.02 9.75
CA PHE A 82 -3.22 -0.69 10.06
C PHE A 82 -4.75 -0.73 10.14
N MET A 83 -5.38 -1.51 9.27
CA MET A 83 -6.83 -1.69 9.20
C MET A 83 -7.14 -3.18 9.22
N ALA A 84 -7.33 -3.72 10.42
CA ALA A 84 -7.59 -5.14 10.67
C ALA A 84 -9.03 -5.55 10.27
N SER A 85 -9.35 -5.44 8.99
CA SER A 85 -10.63 -5.84 8.41
C SER A 85 -10.43 -6.40 7.02
N SER A 86 -11.37 -7.23 6.55
CA SER A 86 -11.29 -7.79 5.20
C SER A 86 -11.41 -6.70 4.14
N LEU A 87 -10.74 -6.89 3.01
CA LEU A 87 -10.84 -5.97 1.88
C LEU A 87 -12.29 -5.79 1.40
N ASP A 88 -13.11 -6.84 1.42
CA ASP A 88 -14.54 -6.78 1.11
C ASP A 88 -15.30 -5.81 2.02
N LYS A 89 -15.07 -5.89 3.33
CA LYS A 89 -15.71 -4.98 4.30
C LYS A 89 -15.22 -3.54 4.12
N LEU A 90 -13.92 -3.35 3.89
CA LEU A 90 -13.35 -2.03 3.66
C LEU A 90 -13.86 -1.39 2.36
N ALA A 91 -13.96 -2.16 1.28
CA ALA A 91 -14.47 -1.70 -0.01
C ALA A 91 -15.96 -1.34 0.05
N LYS A 92 -16.78 -2.13 0.76
CA LYS A 92 -18.22 -1.86 0.96
C LYS A 92 -18.50 -0.57 1.74
N ASN A 93 -17.56 -0.13 2.59
CA ASN A 93 -17.69 1.13 3.31
C ASN A 93 -17.41 2.36 2.44
N LEU A 94 -16.93 2.17 1.21
CA LEU A 94 -16.63 3.25 0.28
C LEU A 94 -17.79 3.46 -0.70
N SER A 95 -18.09 4.73 -0.96
CA SER A 95 -18.99 5.14 -2.03
C SER A 95 -18.26 5.12 -3.39
N PRO A 96 -18.97 4.94 -4.52
CA PRO A 96 -18.35 4.85 -5.84
C PRO A 96 -17.41 6.02 -6.20
N ASP A 97 -17.72 7.24 -5.76
CA ASP A 97 -16.89 8.44 -5.98
C ASP A 97 -15.57 8.44 -5.20
N GLN A 98 -15.46 7.61 -4.16
CA GLN A 98 -14.23 7.46 -3.38
C GLN A 98 -13.20 6.56 -4.07
N PHE A 99 -13.59 5.78 -5.09
CA PHE A 99 -12.70 4.96 -5.92
C PHE A 99 -11.97 5.79 -6.99
N ARG A 100 -11.40 6.93 -6.60
CA ARG A 100 -10.79 7.92 -7.51
C ARG A 100 -9.69 7.34 -8.39
N HIS A 101 -8.88 6.44 -7.87
CA HIS A 101 -7.78 5.85 -8.64
C HIS A 101 -8.30 4.85 -9.68
N THR A 102 -9.22 3.96 -9.30
CA THR A 102 -9.84 2.99 -10.21
C THR A 102 -10.63 3.70 -11.30
N SER A 103 -11.41 4.72 -10.95
CA SER A 103 -12.26 5.49 -11.86
C SER A 103 -11.48 6.31 -12.89
N LYS A 104 -10.18 6.53 -12.70
CA LYS A 104 -9.32 7.18 -13.69
C LYS A 104 -9.01 6.26 -14.87
N PHE A 105 -8.93 4.96 -14.64
CA PHE A 105 -8.55 3.97 -15.66
C PHE A 105 -9.76 3.25 -16.26
N TYR A 106 -10.87 3.16 -15.52
CA TYR A 106 -12.07 2.46 -15.94
C TYR A 106 -13.29 3.36 -15.80
N GLN A 107 -14.19 3.30 -16.78
CA GLN A 107 -15.41 4.12 -16.84
C GLN A 107 -16.61 3.27 -17.30
N GLY A 108 -17.81 3.79 -17.06
CA GLY A 108 -19.07 3.13 -17.43
C GLY A 108 -19.23 1.75 -16.80
N GLU A 109 -19.77 0.81 -17.57
CA GLU A 109 -20.06 -0.55 -17.13
C GLU A 109 -18.83 -1.30 -16.56
N LYS A 110 -17.64 -1.07 -17.12
CA LYS A 110 -16.40 -1.71 -16.62
C LYS A 110 -16.09 -1.30 -15.19
N LEU A 111 -16.32 -0.03 -14.84
CA LEU A 111 -16.11 0.44 -13.47
C LEU A 111 -17.12 -0.19 -12.53
N GLU A 112 -18.40 -0.25 -12.92
CA GLU A 112 -19.44 -0.88 -12.10
C GLU A 112 -19.16 -2.37 -11.83
N LEU A 113 -18.62 -3.09 -12.80
CA LEU A 113 -18.22 -4.49 -12.64
C LEU A 113 -17.04 -4.63 -11.67
N LEU A 114 -16.04 -3.75 -11.75
CA LEU A 114 -14.85 -3.79 -10.88
C LEU A 114 -15.15 -3.41 -9.41
N LEU A 115 -16.20 -2.64 -9.17
CA LEU A 115 -16.64 -2.28 -7.81
C LEU A 115 -17.43 -3.41 -7.14
N LYS A 116 -17.88 -4.41 -7.89
CA LYS A 116 -18.56 -5.58 -7.36
C LYS A 116 -17.54 -6.65 -6.94
N LYS A 117 -17.91 -7.44 -5.93
CA LYS A 117 -17.11 -8.62 -5.57
C LYS A 117 -17.16 -9.61 -6.75
N GLY A 118 -16.00 -9.99 -7.27
CA GLY A 118 -15.90 -11.05 -8.27
C GLY A 118 -16.42 -12.37 -7.70
N VAL A 119 -17.26 -13.06 -8.47
CA VAL A 119 -17.71 -14.41 -8.15
C VAL A 119 -16.74 -15.38 -8.78
N TYR A 120 -16.07 -16.20 -7.97
CA TYR A 120 -15.24 -17.27 -8.49
C TYR A 120 -16.14 -18.48 -8.81
N PRO A 121 -16.02 -19.14 -9.98
CA PRO A 121 -16.96 -20.18 -10.42
C PRO A 121 -17.10 -21.42 -9.53
N TYR A 122 -16.27 -21.54 -8.48
CA TYR A 122 -16.16 -22.72 -7.63
C TYR A 122 -16.59 -22.48 -6.17
N ASP A 123 -17.15 -21.31 -5.86
CA ASP A 123 -17.73 -21.03 -4.54
C ASP A 123 -19.24 -21.42 -4.55
N TYR A 124 -19.55 -22.71 -4.52
CA TYR A 124 -20.89 -23.25 -4.24
C TYR A 124 -20.86 -24.45 -3.29
#